data_AF-A0A2T2RJM8-F1
#
_entry.id   AF-A0A2T2RJM8-F1
#
_cell.length_a   1.000
_cell.length_b   1.000
_cell.length_c   1.000
_cell.angle_alpha   90.00
_cell.angle_beta   90.00
_cell.angle_gamma   90.00
#
_symmetry.space_group_name_H-M   'P 1'
#
loop_
_entity.id
_entity.type
_entity.pdbx_description
1 polymer ?
#
loop_
_entity_poly.entity_id
_entity_poly.type
_entity_poly.pdbx_seq_one_letter_code
_entity_poly.pdbx_strand_id
1 'polypeptide(L)'
;MSRRITVPDGAEFRQRWQRLDRAGKKRVRRAVKRGEACDKPSEAALAAVVGRQQRLAWLVTWPVVAILVALPSIPQGPLAVLVTLAVATVVYAPFALWFHRRARRAVARNLAVVEGRGTATRR
;
A
#
# COMPACT_ATOMS: atom_id res chain seq x y z
N MET A 1 12.08 -29.18 -10.73
CA MET A 1 10.65 -28.80 -10.55
C MET A 1 10.56 -27.40 -9.96
N SER A 2 10.30 -26.38 -10.76
CA SER A 2 10.13 -25.01 -10.26
C SER A 2 8.74 -24.89 -9.65
N ARG A 3 8.63 -24.83 -8.32
CA ARG A 3 7.35 -24.54 -7.65
C ARG A 3 6.88 -23.17 -8.14
N ARG A 4 5.75 -23.13 -8.88
CA ARG A 4 5.08 -21.87 -9.22
C ARG A 4 4.79 -21.14 -7.91
N ILE A 5 5.42 -20.00 -7.71
CA ILE A 5 5.17 -19.18 -6.52
C ILE A 5 3.83 -18.48 -6.78
N THR A 6 2.84 -18.81 -5.97
CA THR A 6 1.53 -18.17 -6.00
C THR A 6 1.48 -17.02 -4.99
N VAL A 7 0.62 -16.04 -5.27
CA VAL A 7 0.31 -14.97 -4.31
C VAL A 7 -0.41 -15.62 -3.12
N PRO A 8 0.13 -15.50 -1.89
CA PRO A 8 -0.45 -16.16 -0.74
C PRO A 8 -1.82 -15.55 -0.39
N ASP A 9 -2.72 -16.40 0.11
CA ASP A 9 -3.99 -15.96 0.71
C ASP A 9 -3.75 -15.25 2.06
N GLY A 10 -4.82 -14.81 2.74
CA GLY A 10 -4.69 -14.07 4.00
C GLY A 10 -4.03 -14.88 5.13
N ALA A 11 -4.26 -16.19 5.21
CA ALA A 11 -3.72 -17.05 6.25
C ALA A 11 -2.25 -17.41 5.96
N GLU A 12 -1.96 -17.81 4.72
CA GLU A 12 -0.62 -18.05 4.22
C GLU A 12 0.24 -16.79 4.30
N PHE A 13 -0.31 -15.62 4.01
CA PHE A 13 0.39 -14.36 4.13
C PHE A 13 0.87 -14.16 5.57
N ARG A 14 -0.01 -14.33 6.56
CA ARG A 14 0.36 -14.17 7.98
C ARG A 14 1.47 -15.15 8.37
N GLN A 15 1.34 -16.41 7.98
CA GLN A 15 2.34 -17.43 8.28
C GLN A 15 3.71 -17.13 7.63
N ARG A 16 3.72 -16.83 6.32
CA ARG A 16 4.95 -16.49 5.57
C ARG A 16 5.56 -15.18 6.04
N TRP A 17 4.73 -14.19 6.40
CA TRP A 17 5.17 -12.90 6.95
C TRP A 17 5.83 -13.07 8.32
N GLN A 18 5.29 -13.92 9.19
CA GLN A 18 5.88 -14.20 10.50
C GLN A 18 7.25 -14.86 10.38
N ARG A 19 7.42 -15.77 9.42
CA ARG A 19 8.69 -16.44 9.12
C ARG A 19 9.79 -15.51 8.59
N LEU A 20 9.45 -14.32 8.08
CA LEU A 20 10.45 -13.33 7.69
C LEU A 20 11.13 -12.73 8.93
N ASP A 21 12.45 -12.64 8.84
CA ASP A 21 13.27 -11.87 9.77
C ASP A 21 12.96 -10.36 9.67
N ARG A 22 13.48 -9.58 10.63
CA ARG A 22 13.27 -8.12 10.65
C ARG A 22 13.80 -7.45 9.37
N ALA A 23 14.92 -7.93 8.81
CA ALA A 23 15.48 -7.36 7.59
C ALA A 23 14.61 -7.69 6.37
N GLY A 24 14.11 -8.92 6.25
CA GLY A 24 13.14 -9.32 5.20
C GLY A 24 11.86 -8.50 5.24
N LYS A 25 11.26 -8.32 6.43
CA LYS A 25 10.09 -7.45 6.61
C LYS A 25 10.39 -6.01 6.17
N LYS A 26 11.57 -5.48 6.49
CA LYS A 26 12.01 -4.14 6.10
C LYS A 26 12.21 -4.03 4.58
N ARG A 27 12.79 -5.03 3.92
CA ARG A 27 12.95 -5.07 2.45
C ARG A 27 11.60 -5.05 1.74
N VAL A 28 10.67 -5.92 2.14
CA VAL A 28 9.32 -5.95 1.57
C VAL A 28 8.61 -4.60 1.74
N ARG A 29 8.61 -4.05 2.95
CA ARG A 29 8.00 -2.73 3.21
C ARG A 29 8.67 -1.63 2.40
N ARG A 30 9.99 -1.65 2.24
CA ARG A 30 10.74 -0.67 1.45
C ARG A 30 10.40 -0.77 -0.03
N ALA A 31 10.32 -1.97 -0.60
CA ALA A 31 9.94 -2.17 -2.00
C ALA A 31 8.54 -1.61 -2.28
N VAL A 32 7.56 -1.94 -1.43
CA VAL A 32 6.20 -1.39 -1.53
C VAL A 32 6.21 0.12 -1.34
N LYS A 33 6.91 0.60 -0.29
CA LYS A 33 7.07 2.04 -0.05
C LYS A 33 7.77 2.72 -1.20
N ARG A 34 8.58 2.07 -2.05
CA ARG A 34 9.25 2.68 -3.22
C ARG A 34 8.50 2.53 -4.54
N GLY A 35 7.50 1.63 -4.62
CA GLY A 35 6.91 1.28 -5.91
C GLY A 35 7.80 0.36 -6.74
N GLU A 36 8.68 -0.41 -6.08
CA GLU A 36 9.70 -1.26 -6.70
C GLU A 36 9.38 -2.75 -6.50
N ALA A 37 10.01 -3.60 -7.30
CA ALA A 37 9.96 -5.05 -7.11
C ALA A 37 10.98 -5.51 -6.05
N CYS A 38 10.63 -6.52 -5.28
CA CYS A 38 11.60 -7.27 -4.47
C CYS A 38 12.43 -8.21 -5.35
N ASP A 39 13.66 -8.49 -4.91
CA ASP A 39 14.56 -9.36 -5.68
C ASP A 39 14.18 -10.84 -5.61
N LYS A 40 13.68 -11.27 -4.45
CA LYS A 40 13.28 -12.64 -4.21
C LYS A 40 11.80 -12.83 -4.58
N PRO A 41 11.45 -13.82 -5.42
CA PRO A 41 10.06 -14.10 -5.75
C PRO A 41 9.15 -14.35 -4.54
N SER A 42 9.67 -14.95 -3.47
CA SER A 42 8.94 -15.15 -2.21
C SER A 42 8.65 -13.84 -1.47
N GLU A 43 9.60 -12.89 -1.46
CA GLU A 43 9.42 -11.54 -0.90
C GLU A 43 8.52 -10.69 -1.80
N ALA A 44 8.59 -10.87 -3.12
CA ALA A 44 7.74 -10.19 -4.10
C ALA A 44 6.26 -10.58 -3.94
N ALA A 45 5.95 -11.86 -3.74
CA ALA A 45 4.59 -12.31 -3.46
C ALA A 45 4.00 -11.64 -2.21
N LEU A 46 4.80 -11.49 -1.14
CA LEU A 46 4.40 -10.79 0.08
C LEU A 46 4.25 -9.28 -0.14
N ALA A 47 5.15 -8.67 -0.91
CA ALA A 47 5.08 -7.26 -1.30
C ALA A 47 3.82 -6.95 -2.11
N ALA A 48 3.38 -7.86 -2.99
CA ALA A 48 2.14 -7.71 -3.73
C ALA A 48 0.91 -7.69 -2.80
N VAL A 49 0.86 -8.56 -1.78
CA VAL A 49 -0.23 -8.56 -0.79
C VAL A 49 -0.21 -7.28 0.06
N VAL A 50 0.95 -6.88 0.58
CA VAL A 50 1.09 -5.62 1.35
C VAL A 50 0.71 -4.41 0.50
N GLY A 51 1.11 -4.38 -0.77
CA GLY A 51 0.73 -3.31 -1.70
C GLY A 51 -0.78 -3.26 -1.96
N ARG A 52 -1.46 -4.40 -2.08
CA ARG A 52 -2.94 -4.46 -2.18
C ARG A 52 -3.61 -3.91 -0.93
N GLN A 53 -3.13 -4.30 0.26
CA GLN A 53 -3.67 -3.79 1.53
C GLN A 53 -3.45 -2.28 1.66
N GLN A 54 -2.24 -1.77 1.35
CA GLN A 54 -1.97 -0.33 1.38
C GLN A 54 -2.83 0.43 0.38
N ARG A 55 -3.07 -0.12 -0.82
CA ARG A 55 -3.95 0.49 -1.82
C ARG A 55 -5.37 0.72 -1.29
N LEU A 56 -5.92 -0.30 -0.61
CA LEU A 56 -7.25 -0.21 0.01
C LEU A 56 -7.23 0.75 1.20
N ALA A 57 -6.21 0.66 2.05
CA ALA A 57 -6.06 1.55 3.19
C ALA A 57 -6.04 3.02 2.73
N TRP A 58 -5.23 3.37 1.73
CA TRP A 58 -5.17 4.75 1.23
C TRP A 58 -6.47 5.24 0.62
N LEU A 59 -7.31 4.38 0.06
CA LEU A 59 -8.65 4.76 -0.43
C LEU A 59 -9.64 5.03 0.69
N VAL A 60 -9.50 4.36 1.84
CA VAL A 60 -10.43 4.46 2.97
C VAL A 60 -9.96 5.47 4.02
N THR A 61 -8.65 5.62 4.21
CA THR A 61 -8.09 6.49 5.25
C THR A 61 -8.29 7.98 4.93
N TRP A 62 -8.24 8.38 3.65
CA TRP A 62 -8.36 9.80 3.31
C TRP A 62 -9.73 10.43 3.67
N PRO A 63 -10.91 9.80 3.42
CA PRO A 63 -12.17 10.40 3.84
C PRO A 63 -12.30 10.39 5.38
N VAL A 64 -11.82 9.34 6.04
CA VAL A 64 -11.83 9.25 7.51
C VAL A 64 -11.01 10.40 8.13
N VAL A 65 -9.81 10.66 7.61
CA VAL A 65 -8.98 11.79 8.07
C VAL A 65 -9.67 13.13 7.80
N ALA A 66 -10.27 13.32 6.61
CA ALA A 66 -10.99 14.55 6.30
C ALA A 66 -12.16 14.80 7.27
N ILE A 67 -12.92 13.76 7.63
CA ILE A 67 -14.00 13.84 8.61
C ILE A 67 -13.45 14.18 10.00
N LEU A 68 -12.41 13.49 10.45
CA LEU A 68 -11.80 13.73 11.76
C LEU A 68 -11.24 15.15 11.90
N VAL A 69 -10.66 15.70 10.81
CA VAL A 69 -10.15 17.08 10.76
C VAL A 69 -11.30 18.11 10.78
N ALA A 70 -12.50 17.75 10.32
CA ALA A 70 -13.66 18.62 10.32
C ALA A 70 -14.41 18.65 11.67
N LEU A 71 -14.26 17.62 12.52
CA LEU A 71 -14.93 17.55 13.84
C LEU A 71 -14.68 18.78 14.73
N PRO A 72 -13.45 19.32 14.85
CA PRO A 72 -13.20 20.52 15.65
C PRO A 72 -13.87 21.79 15.11
N SER A 73 -14.32 21.80 13.85
CA SER A 73 -15.01 22.93 13.23
C SER A 73 -16.51 22.96 13.54
N ILE A 74 -17.07 21.93 14.18
CA ILE A 74 -18.51 21.85 14.50
C ILE A 74 -19.01 23.05 15.33
N PRO A 75 -18.31 23.51 16.39
CA PRO A 75 -18.77 24.66 17.19
C PRO A 75 -18.80 25.99 16.40
N GLN A 76 -18.09 26.06 15.27
CA GLN A 76 -17.97 27.25 14.44
C GLN A 76 -19.11 27.36 13.40
N GLY A 77 -20.01 26.37 13.37
CA GLY A 77 -21.19 26.33 12.50
C GLY A 77 -20.98 25.53 11.20
N PRO A 78 -22.07 25.30 10.44
CA PRO A 78 -22.07 24.40 9.29
C PRO A 78 -21.17 24.88 8.14
N LEU A 79 -21.06 26.19 7.92
CA LEU A 79 -20.19 26.76 6.89
C LEU A 79 -18.72 26.41 7.15
N ALA A 80 -18.27 26.54 8.41
CA ALA A 80 -16.90 26.22 8.79
C ALA A 80 -16.57 24.74 8.56
N VAL A 81 -17.51 23.83 8.90
CA VAL A 81 -17.36 22.39 8.63
C VAL A 81 -17.21 22.12 7.13
N LEU A 82 -18.03 22.74 6.28
CA LEU A 82 -17.96 22.56 4.82
C LEU A 82 -16.63 23.09 4.25
N VAL A 83 -16.17 24.25 4.70
CA VAL A 83 -14.88 24.82 4.27
C VAL A 83 -13.73 23.91 4.72
N THR A 84 -13.72 23.45 5.97
CA THR A 84 -12.69 22.53 6.48
C THR A 84 -12.68 21.22 5.71
N LEU A 85 -13.85 20.64 5.40
CA LEU A 85 -13.96 19.43 4.57
C LEU A 85 -13.44 19.65 3.14
N ALA A 86 -13.77 20.79 2.52
CA ALA A 86 -13.30 21.12 1.19
C ALA A 86 -11.77 21.24 1.16
N VAL A 87 -11.19 21.99 2.11
CA VAL A 87 -9.73 22.14 2.25
C VAL A 87 -9.06 20.79 2.52
N ALA A 88 -9.58 20.02 3.48
CA ALA A 88 -9.04 18.70 3.78
C ALA A 88 -9.10 17.77 2.56
N THR A 89 -10.19 17.79 1.79
CA THR A 89 -10.32 16.99 0.57
C THR A 89 -9.29 17.39 -0.48
N VAL A 90 -9.16 18.70 -0.75
CA VAL A 90 -8.19 19.23 -1.73
C VAL A 90 -6.76 18.86 -1.34
N VAL A 91 -6.43 18.82 -0.05
CA VAL A 91 -5.09 18.46 0.42
C VAL A 91 -4.88 16.94 0.43
N TYR A 92 -5.76 16.17 1.06
CA TYR A 92 -5.54 14.74 1.29
C TYR A 92 -5.84 13.85 0.08
N ALA A 93 -6.79 14.22 -0.79
CA ALA A 93 -7.14 13.39 -1.95
C ALA A 93 -5.96 13.23 -2.95
N PRO A 94 -5.19 14.27 -3.30
CA PRO A 94 -3.99 14.11 -4.12
C PRO A 94 -2.94 13.19 -3.49
N PHE A 95 -2.69 13.30 -2.19
CA PHE A 95 -1.78 12.41 -1.47
C PHE A 95 -2.26 10.96 -1.53
N ALA A 96 -3.52 10.72 -1.21
CA ALA A 96 -4.14 9.39 -1.27
C ALA A 96 -4.03 8.79 -2.68
N LEU A 97 -4.31 9.58 -3.71
CA LEU A 97 -4.18 9.16 -5.10
C LEU A 97 -2.72 8.85 -5.49
N TRP A 98 -1.76 9.66 -5.04
CA TRP A 98 -0.34 9.43 -5.28
C TRP A 98 0.13 8.11 -4.64
N PHE A 99 -0.20 7.89 -3.37
CA PHE A 99 0.12 6.64 -2.67
C PHE A 99 -0.60 5.44 -3.28
N HIS A 100 -1.85 5.61 -3.71
CA HIS A 100 -2.62 4.58 -4.42
C HIS A 100 -1.94 4.17 -5.73
N ARG A 101 -1.55 5.14 -6.57
CA ARG A 101 -0.81 4.90 -7.83
C ARG A 101 0.53 4.23 -7.57
N ARG A 102 1.22 4.63 -6.51
CA ARG A 102 2.50 4.04 -6.09
C ARG A 102 2.34 2.59 -5.64
N ALA A 103 1.35 2.30 -4.81
CA ALA A 103 1.02 0.94 -4.38
C ALA A 103 0.62 0.06 -5.56
N ARG A 104 -0.19 0.56 -6.51
CA ARG A 104 -0.51 -0.14 -7.76
C ARG A 104 0.73 -0.53 -8.57
N ARG A 105 1.68 0.40 -8.73
CA ARG A 105 2.95 0.13 -9.40
C ARG A 105 3.78 -0.94 -8.68
N ALA A 106 3.85 -0.89 -7.34
CA ALA A 106 4.51 -1.93 -6.56
C ALA A 106 3.88 -3.30 -6.80
N VAL A 107 2.55 -3.40 -6.74
CA VAL A 107 1.82 -4.66 -6.93
C VAL A 107 2.10 -5.24 -8.32
N ALA A 108 1.94 -4.44 -9.38
CA ALA A 108 2.16 -4.90 -10.75
C ALA A 108 3.60 -5.42 -10.96
N ARG A 109 4.61 -4.68 -10.47
CA ARG A 109 6.02 -5.07 -10.60
C ARG A 109 6.37 -6.34 -9.82
N ASN A 110 5.84 -6.47 -8.61
CA ASN A 110 6.09 -7.67 -7.80
C ASN A 110 5.37 -8.90 -8.35
N LEU A 111 4.16 -8.75 -8.89
CA LEU A 111 3.46 -9.84 -9.59
C LEU A 111 4.24 -10.30 -10.82
N ALA A 112 4.80 -9.37 -11.60
CA ALA A 112 5.64 -9.73 -12.74
C ALA A 112 6.85 -10.59 -12.34
N VAL A 113 7.51 -10.28 -11.21
CA VAL A 113 8.61 -11.10 -10.68
C VAL A 113 8.12 -12.49 -10.25
N VAL A 114 6.95 -12.58 -9.60
CA VAL A 114 6.36 -13.85 -9.17
C VAL A 114 6.01 -14.76 -10.35
N GLU A 115 5.53 -14.18 -11.44
CA GLU A 115 5.20 -14.89 -12.68
C GLU A 115 6.42 -15.21 -13.55
N GLY A 116 7.63 -14.80 -13.14
CA GLY A 116 8.85 -14.96 -13.92
C GLY A 116 8.95 -14.04 -15.14
N ARG A 117 8.06 -13.05 -15.26
CA ARG A 117 7.98 -12.08 -16.36
C ARG A 117 8.76 -10.78 -16.09
N GLY A 118 9.16 -10.54 -14.85
CA GLY A 118 9.86 -9.33 -14.42
C GLY A 118 11.25 -9.64 -13.89
N THR A 119 12.23 -8.81 -14.24
CA THR A 119 13.53 -8.81 -13.57
C THR A 119 13.44 -7.97 -12.30
N ALA A 120 13.93 -8.54 -11.21
CA ALA A 120 14.32 -7.77 -10.04
C ALA A 120 15.22 -6.63 -10.50
N THR A 121 14.89 -5.40 -10.13
CA THR A 121 15.70 -4.25 -10.53
C THR A 121 17.01 -4.35 -9.75
N ARG A 122 18.03 -4.97 -10.36
CA ARG A 122 19.39 -5.04 -9.81
C ARG A 122 19.87 -3.60 -9.61
N ARG A 123 19.93 -3.15 -8.37
CA ARG A 123 20.65 -1.95 -7.95
C ARG A 123 21.73 -2.38 -6.98
#